data_AF-A0A438J4S7-F1
#
_entry.id   AF-A0A438J4S7-F1
#
_cell.length_a   1.000
_cell.length_b   1.000
_cell.length_c   1.000
_cell.angle_alpha   90.00
_cell.angle_beta   90.00
_cell.angle_gamma   90.00
#
_symmetry.space_group_name_H-M   'P 1'
#
loop_
_entity.id
_entity.type
_entity.pdbx_description
1 polymer ?
#
loop_
_entity_poly.entity_id
_entity_poly.type
_entity_poly.pdbx_seq_one_letter_code
_entity_poly.pdbx_strand_id
1 'polypeptide(L)'
;MALSSSTLCHQNLTKPYFVSFHKQPHILSHLQFQTPPKTLTLDPKFTITGGCKLSGHVPISGSKNSALSILAATLCCSGTSKLHGVPNLSDTRTMASILRSLGAEIEACNGEMWVNADGVGSVEPCPEDIGKIRGGFFVIGPLLARFGEAVVALPGGCDIGTRPVDLYIRGLRALGAIVELG
;
A
#
# COMPACT_ATOMS: atom_id res chain seq x y z
N MET A 1 37.71 -39.84 -12.61
CA MET A 1 37.31 -41.17 -12.14
C MET A 1 35.85 -41.07 -11.74
N ALA A 2 34.96 -41.66 -12.55
CA ALA A 2 33.58 -42.13 -12.29
C ALA A 2 32.58 -41.25 -11.49
N LEU A 3 31.28 -41.23 -11.72
CA LEU A 3 30.33 -41.79 -12.69
C LEU A 3 28.95 -41.18 -12.32
N SER A 4 28.09 -40.99 -13.33
CA SER A 4 26.62 -41.18 -13.36
C SER A 4 25.74 -40.65 -12.21
N SER A 5 24.79 -39.76 -12.50
CA SER A 5 23.39 -40.05 -12.91
C SER A 5 22.51 -40.72 -11.83
N SER A 6 21.47 -40.01 -11.37
CA SER A 6 20.07 -40.49 -11.27
C SER A 6 19.22 -39.44 -10.52
N THR A 7 18.19 -38.85 -11.13
CA THR A 7 16.77 -39.28 -11.25
C THR A 7 15.93 -39.16 -9.95
N LEU A 8 14.74 -38.57 -10.14
CA LEU A 8 13.50 -38.59 -9.32
C LEU A 8 13.46 -37.66 -8.10
N CYS A 9 12.59 -36.64 -8.07
CA CYS A 9 11.12 -36.65 -8.08
C CYS A 9 10.53 -36.82 -6.67
N HIS A 10 9.72 -35.82 -6.32
CA HIS A 10 8.76 -35.71 -5.20
C HIS A 10 9.30 -35.70 -3.77
N GLN A 11 9.04 -34.58 -3.08
CA GLN A 11 8.06 -34.56 -2.00
C GLN A 11 7.51 -33.15 -1.74
N ASN A 12 6.18 -33.08 -1.61
CA ASN A 12 5.40 -31.96 -1.10
C ASN A 12 5.84 -31.58 0.32
N LEU A 13 5.76 -30.28 0.67
CA LEU A 13 5.06 -29.72 1.85
C LEU A 13 5.59 -28.32 2.23
N THR A 14 4.71 -27.34 2.11
CA THR A 14 4.40 -26.25 3.06
C THR A 14 5.50 -25.67 3.99
N LYS A 15 5.59 -24.32 3.91
CA LYS A 15 6.00 -23.30 4.91
C LYS A 15 7.41 -22.66 4.78
N PRO A 16 7.49 -21.32 4.98
CA PRO A 16 8.64 -20.50 4.61
C PRO A 16 9.80 -20.66 5.60
N TYR A 17 11.02 -20.68 5.06
CA TYR A 17 12.25 -20.67 5.83
C TYR A 17 12.53 -19.28 6.40
N PHE A 18 12.55 -19.16 7.73
CA PHE A 18 13.26 -18.09 8.44
C PHE A 18 14.51 -18.68 9.11
N VAL A 19 15.63 -17.96 8.99
CA VAL A 19 16.91 -18.25 9.65
C VAL A 19 16.96 -17.51 10.99
N SER A 20 17.40 -18.17 12.07
CA SER A 20 17.94 -17.43 13.22
C SER A 20 18.88 -18.25 14.11
N PHE A 21 19.86 -17.53 14.69
CA PHE A 21 21.04 -18.03 15.39
C PHE A 21 20.76 -18.48 16.83
N HIS A 22 21.52 -19.49 17.29
CA HIS A 22 21.48 -19.99 18.67
C HIS A 22 22.32 -19.13 19.64
N LYS A 23 21.76 -18.84 20.83
CA LYS A 23 22.52 -18.53 22.05
C LYS A 23 22.03 -19.45 23.18
N GLN A 24 22.97 -20.05 23.92
CA GLN A 24 22.75 -21.04 24.97
C GLN A 24 22.00 -20.52 26.21
N PRO A 25 21.41 -21.41 27.04
CA PRO A 25 20.27 -21.12 27.91
C PRO A 25 20.67 -20.93 29.36
N HIS A 26 20.41 -19.75 29.95
CA HIS A 26 20.42 -19.61 31.41
C HIS A 26 19.29 -18.69 31.91
N ILE A 27 18.34 -19.31 32.63
CA ILE A 27 17.50 -18.79 33.73
C ILE A 27 16.64 -17.54 33.43
N LEU A 28 15.37 -17.75 33.05
CA LEU A 28 14.25 -16.82 33.29
C LEU A 28 12.92 -17.60 33.33
N SER A 29 12.67 -18.43 34.35
CA SER A 29 11.43 -19.23 34.43
C SER A 29 10.26 -18.57 35.14
N HIS A 30 10.33 -17.29 35.58
CA HIS A 30 9.20 -16.65 36.27
C HIS A 30 9.07 -15.14 35.99
N LEU A 31 9.00 -14.75 34.71
CA LEU A 31 8.44 -13.45 34.35
C LEU A 31 7.19 -13.68 33.50
N GLN A 32 6.04 -13.72 34.16
CA GLN A 32 4.76 -13.56 33.48
C GLN A 32 4.68 -12.11 33.01
N PHE A 33 4.95 -11.88 31.72
CA PHE A 33 4.55 -10.63 31.08
C PHE A 33 3.03 -10.61 31.05
N GLN A 34 2.42 -9.89 31.99
CA GLN A 34 1.03 -9.50 31.85
C GLN A 34 0.94 -8.65 30.59
N THR A 35 0.13 -9.07 29.62
CA THR A 35 -0.25 -8.20 28.51
C THR A 35 -0.82 -6.92 29.11
N PRO A 36 -0.32 -5.73 28.71
CA PRO A 36 -0.87 -4.48 29.21
C PRO A 36 -2.39 -4.50 29.01
N PRO A 37 -3.18 -4.08 30.01
CA PRO A 37 -4.63 -4.05 29.88
C PRO A 37 -4.98 -3.31 28.60
N LYS A 38 -5.80 -3.92 27.73
CA LYS A 38 -6.37 -3.24 26.56
C LYS A 38 -6.96 -1.94 27.07
N THR A 39 -6.30 -0.82 26.78
CA THR A 39 -6.89 0.50 27.01
C THR A 39 -8.23 0.48 26.29
N LEU A 40 -9.33 0.64 27.03
CA LEU A 40 -10.67 0.81 26.46
C LEU A 40 -10.67 2.12 25.68
N THR A 41 -10.15 2.09 24.47
CA THR A 41 -10.33 3.15 23.49
C THR A 41 -11.79 3.07 23.06
N LEU A 42 -12.61 3.99 23.56
CA LEU A 42 -13.97 4.17 23.05
C LEU A 42 -13.88 4.43 21.54
N ASP A 43 -14.53 3.59 20.75
CA ASP A 43 -14.61 3.81 19.30
C ASP A 43 -15.20 5.21 19.04
N PRO A 44 -14.56 6.03 18.19
CA PRO A 44 -15.08 7.34 17.87
C PRO A 44 -16.47 7.21 17.28
N LYS A 45 -17.47 7.83 17.94
CA LYS A 45 -18.87 7.80 17.52
C LYS A 45 -19.40 9.21 17.30
N PHE A 46 -20.26 9.36 16.31
CA PHE A 46 -21.04 10.59 16.12
C PHE A 46 -22.35 10.49 16.92
N THR A 47 -22.65 11.50 17.74
CA THR A 47 -23.96 11.67 18.38
C THR A 47 -24.68 12.80 17.65
N ILE A 48 -25.82 12.49 17.02
CA ILE A 48 -26.59 13.45 16.21
C ILE A 48 -27.98 13.62 16.84
N THR A 49 -28.34 14.86 17.17
CA THR A 49 -29.71 15.19 17.60
C THR A 49 -30.50 15.70 16.40
N GLY A 50 -31.57 14.99 16.04
CA GLY A 50 -32.45 15.36 14.92
C GLY A 50 -33.36 16.55 15.21
N GLY A 51 -34.23 16.89 14.24
CA GLY A 51 -35.26 17.92 14.38
C GLY A 51 -34.94 19.28 13.74
N CYS A 52 -33.70 19.47 13.26
CA CYS A 52 -33.27 20.70 12.60
C CYS A 52 -33.15 20.52 11.09
N LYS A 53 -33.69 21.47 10.30
CA LYS A 53 -33.40 21.55 8.86
C LYS A 53 -32.00 22.14 8.67
N LEU A 54 -31.21 21.55 7.76
CA LEU A 54 -29.93 22.12 7.36
C LEU A 54 -30.16 23.44 6.60
N SER A 55 -29.43 24.49 6.97
CA SER A 55 -29.47 25.80 6.31
C SER A 55 -28.09 26.45 6.38
N GLY A 56 -27.63 27.04 5.27
CA GLY A 56 -26.31 27.67 5.17
C GLY A 56 -25.53 27.22 3.93
N HIS A 57 -24.24 27.57 3.89
CA HIS A 57 -23.32 27.22 2.81
C HIS A 57 -22.17 26.38 3.37
N VAL A 58 -21.76 25.35 2.62
CA VAL A 58 -20.62 24.50 2.96
C VAL A 58 -19.66 24.44 1.77
N PRO A 59 -18.35 24.73 1.94
CA PRO A 59 -17.39 24.55 0.87
C PRO A 59 -17.19 23.06 0.60
N ILE A 60 -17.17 22.68 -0.68
CA ILE A 60 -16.94 21.30 -1.11
C ILE A 60 -15.43 21.07 -1.26
N SER A 61 -14.93 20.02 -0.61
CA SER A 61 -13.54 19.61 -0.74
C SER A 61 -13.27 18.99 -2.12
N GLY A 62 -12.01 18.96 -2.54
CA GLY A 62 -11.62 18.29 -3.78
C GLY A 62 -11.93 16.78 -3.80
N SER A 63 -11.94 16.21 -5.00
CA SER A 63 -12.27 14.80 -5.21
C SER A 63 -11.15 13.89 -4.70
N LYS A 64 -11.46 13.05 -3.70
CA LYS A 64 -10.56 12.00 -3.20
C LYS A 64 -10.11 11.06 -4.32
N ASN A 65 -11.05 10.56 -5.13
CA ASN A 65 -10.75 9.53 -6.14
C ASN A 65 -9.85 10.08 -7.26
N SER A 66 -10.07 11.35 -7.63
CA SER A 66 -9.19 12.05 -8.57
C SER A 66 -7.82 12.26 -7.96
N ALA A 67 -7.75 12.73 -6.70
CA ALA A 67 -6.49 12.94 -6.00
C ALA A 67 -5.63 11.66 -5.93
N LEU A 68 -6.22 10.51 -5.60
CA LEU A 68 -5.47 9.24 -5.52
C LEU A 68 -4.80 8.86 -6.86
N SER A 69 -5.52 9.02 -7.97
CA SER A 69 -4.99 8.68 -9.29
C SER A 69 -3.90 9.67 -9.75
N ILE A 70 -4.10 10.96 -9.48
CA ILE A 70 -3.13 12.01 -9.83
C ILE A 70 -1.87 11.88 -8.96
N LEU A 71 -2.01 11.56 -7.67
CA LEU A 71 -0.89 11.28 -6.78
C LEU A 71 -0.05 10.10 -7.25
N ALA A 72 -0.68 9.00 -7.69
CA ALA A 72 0.09 7.91 -8.29
C ALA A 72 0.80 8.34 -9.58
N ALA A 73 0.15 9.16 -10.41
CA ALA A 73 0.70 9.64 -11.68
C ALA A 73 1.90 10.59 -11.52
N THR A 74 2.12 11.21 -10.34
CA THR A 74 3.32 12.03 -10.11
C THR A 74 4.61 11.21 -10.22
N LEU A 75 4.54 9.89 -10.06
CA LEU A 75 5.68 8.99 -10.30
C LEU A 75 6.15 9.05 -11.75
N CYS A 76 5.30 9.43 -12.72
CA CYS A 76 5.71 9.59 -14.12
C CYS A 76 6.48 10.90 -14.38
N CYS A 77 6.51 11.82 -13.43
CA CYS A 77 7.17 13.12 -13.57
C CYS A 77 8.58 13.08 -12.96
N SER A 78 9.50 13.84 -13.57
CA SER A 78 10.73 14.28 -12.92
C SER A 78 10.47 15.53 -12.06
N GLY A 79 11.18 15.66 -10.95
CA GLY A 79 11.10 16.80 -10.04
C GLY A 79 9.83 16.83 -9.19
N THR A 80 9.46 18.04 -8.79
CA THR A 80 8.34 18.30 -7.87
C THR A 80 7.04 18.61 -8.58
N SER A 81 6.04 17.77 -8.39
CA SER A 81 4.65 18.04 -8.78
C SER A 81 3.91 18.75 -7.64
N LYS A 82 3.27 19.88 -7.92
CA LYS A 82 2.39 20.59 -6.98
C LYS A 82 0.92 20.31 -7.30
N LEU A 83 0.19 19.72 -6.34
CA LEU A 83 -1.23 19.42 -6.46
C LEU A 83 -2.04 20.36 -5.58
N HIS A 84 -3.10 20.94 -6.13
CA HIS A 84 -4.04 21.80 -5.40
C HIS A 84 -5.35 21.07 -5.11
N GLY A 85 -6.01 21.44 -4.01
CA GLY A 85 -7.32 20.90 -3.63
C GLY A 85 -7.28 19.44 -3.21
N VAL A 86 -6.12 18.94 -2.75
CA VAL A 86 -6.00 17.56 -2.24
C VAL A 86 -6.70 17.48 -0.89
N PRO A 87 -7.79 16.70 -0.74
CA PRO A 87 -8.50 16.63 0.52
C PRO A 87 -7.66 15.88 1.57
N ASN A 88 -7.64 16.35 2.81
CA ASN A 88 -6.90 15.72 3.91
C ASN A 88 -7.69 14.55 4.53
N LEU A 89 -7.62 13.39 3.91
CA LEU A 89 -8.37 12.17 4.27
C LEU A 89 -7.39 11.02 4.58
N SER A 90 -7.88 9.95 5.23
CA SER A 90 -7.06 8.74 5.46
C SER A 90 -6.45 8.24 4.16
N ASP A 91 -7.24 8.13 3.10
CA ASP A 91 -6.79 7.53 1.85
C ASP A 91 -5.70 8.36 1.17
N THR A 92 -5.80 9.69 1.18
CA THR A 92 -4.75 10.56 0.59
C THR A 92 -3.47 10.52 1.42
N ARG A 93 -3.58 10.39 2.75
CA ARG A 93 -2.42 10.14 3.62
C ARG A 93 -1.79 8.78 3.39
N THR A 94 -2.59 7.73 3.20
CA THR A 94 -2.08 6.39 2.88
C THR A 94 -1.39 6.39 1.52
N MET A 95 -1.95 7.04 0.49
CA MET A 95 -1.26 7.20 -0.80
C MET A 95 0.07 7.95 -0.65
N ALA A 96 0.13 9.01 0.16
CA ALA A 96 1.39 9.67 0.46
C ALA A 96 2.40 8.75 1.17
N SER A 97 1.94 7.85 2.06
CA SER A 97 2.79 6.83 2.68
C SER A 97 3.35 5.83 1.65
N ILE A 98 2.51 5.36 0.73
CA ILE A 98 2.91 4.49 -0.38
C ILE A 98 4.01 5.17 -1.21
N LEU A 99 3.78 6.41 -1.63
CA LEU A 99 4.77 7.16 -2.42
C LEU A 99 6.08 7.40 -1.67
N ARG A 100 6.01 7.70 -0.36
CA ARG A 100 7.22 7.82 0.48
C ARG A 100 7.98 6.50 0.60
N SER A 101 7.28 5.37 0.69
CA SER A 101 7.93 4.05 0.73
C SER A 101 8.71 3.74 -0.55
N LEU A 102 8.35 4.38 -1.67
CA LEU A 102 9.05 4.26 -2.94
C LEU A 102 10.27 5.19 -3.06
N GLY A 103 10.43 6.13 -2.12
CA GLY A 103 11.49 7.15 -2.10
C GLY A 103 11.05 8.56 -2.49
N ALA A 104 9.75 8.81 -2.69
CA ALA A 104 9.26 10.17 -2.97
C ALA A 104 9.31 11.05 -1.72
N GLU A 105 9.71 12.31 -1.86
CA GLU A 105 9.60 13.30 -0.80
C GLU A 105 8.25 14.01 -0.92
N ILE A 106 7.50 14.08 0.18
CA ILE A 106 6.14 14.64 0.16
C ILE A 106 5.93 15.62 1.30
N GLU A 107 5.52 16.82 0.93
CA GLU A 107 5.04 17.87 1.84
C GLU A 107 3.56 18.13 1.58
N ALA A 108 2.79 18.36 2.64
CA ALA A 108 1.36 18.66 2.53
C ALA A 108 0.99 19.79 3.49
N CYS A 109 0.38 20.84 2.96
CA CYS A 109 -0.03 22.01 3.73
C CYS A 109 -1.23 22.69 3.04
N ASN A 110 -2.22 23.12 3.83
CA ASN A 110 -3.34 23.95 3.36
C ASN A 110 -4.07 23.45 2.10
N GLY A 111 -4.28 22.13 1.98
CA GLY A 111 -4.95 21.53 0.81
C GLY A 111 -4.08 21.46 -0.45
N GLU A 112 -2.80 21.78 -0.33
CA GLU A 112 -1.78 21.57 -1.34
C GLU A 112 -0.88 20.39 -0.94
N MET A 113 -0.39 19.66 -1.93
CA MET A 113 0.58 18.58 -1.75
C MET A 113 1.68 18.71 -2.79
N TRP A 114 2.94 18.70 -2.34
CA TRP A 114 4.12 18.69 -3.17
C TRP A 114 4.72 17.29 -3.14
N VAL A 115 4.93 16.71 -4.31
CA VAL A 115 5.51 15.36 -4.46
C VAL A 115 6.75 15.48 -5.32
N ASN A 116 7.92 15.35 -4.71
CA ASN A 116 9.18 15.22 -5.42
C ASN A 116 9.46 13.74 -5.68
N ALA A 117 9.49 13.36 -6.96
CA ALA A 117 9.68 11.98 -7.37
C ALA A 117 11.12 11.66 -7.79
N ASP A 118 12.09 12.57 -7.65
CA ASP A 118 13.48 12.35 -8.07
C ASP A 118 14.20 11.31 -7.20
N GLY A 119 13.85 11.21 -5.92
CA GLY A 119 14.39 10.22 -4.99
C GLY A 119 13.78 8.82 -5.12
N VAL A 120 12.80 8.63 -6.02
CA VAL A 120 12.14 7.33 -6.20
C VAL A 120 13.11 6.34 -6.83
N GLY A 121 13.44 5.28 -6.09
CA GLY A 121 14.36 4.23 -6.52
C GLY A 121 13.88 2.80 -6.23
N SER A 122 12.76 2.64 -5.54
CA SER A 122 12.12 1.32 -5.34
C SER A 122 11.01 1.10 -6.36
N VAL A 123 10.84 -0.15 -6.79
CA VAL A 123 9.72 -0.63 -7.61
C VAL A 123 8.69 -1.42 -6.81
N GLU A 124 8.92 -1.56 -5.50
CA GLU A 124 8.08 -2.29 -4.55
C GLU A 124 7.64 -1.34 -3.41
N PRO A 125 6.38 -0.88 -3.42
CA PRO A 125 5.85 -0.08 -2.32
C PRO A 125 5.56 -0.97 -1.11
N CYS A 126 5.48 -0.36 0.08
CA CYS A 126 5.14 -1.06 1.32
C CYS A 126 3.82 -1.86 1.19
N PRO A 127 3.85 -3.21 1.27
CA PRO A 127 2.67 -4.05 1.07
C PRO A 127 1.51 -3.73 2.02
N GLU A 128 1.84 -3.36 3.26
CA GLU A 128 0.87 -3.01 4.30
C GLU A 128 0.04 -1.78 3.91
N ASP A 129 0.64 -0.80 3.25
CA ASP A 129 -0.07 0.42 2.84
C ASP A 129 -0.91 0.21 1.58
N ILE A 130 -0.44 -0.60 0.63
CA ILE A 130 -1.20 -0.98 -0.57
C ILE A 130 -2.51 -1.68 -0.18
N GLY A 131 -2.47 -2.55 0.83
CA GLY A 131 -3.66 -3.27 1.31
C GLY A 131 -4.68 -2.39 2.03
N LYS A 132 -4.26 -1.24 2.60
CA LYS A 132 -5.15 -0.34 3.36
C LYS A 132 -6.17 0.38 2.49
N ILE A 133 -5.82 0.69 1.25
CA ILE A 133 -6.72 1.35 0.30
C ILE A 133 -6.68 0.67 -1.06
N ARG A 134 -7.84 0.41 -1.64
CA ARG A 134 -7.89 -0.16 -3.00
C ARG A 134 -7.18 0.72 -4.05
N GLY A 135 -7.23 2.04 -3.87
CA GLY A 135 -6.53 3.00 -4.72
C GLY A 135 -5.01 2.89 -4.66
N GLY A 136 -4.44 2.20 -3.65
CA GLY A 136 -3.00 1.95 -3.55
C GLY A 136 -2.47 1.22 -4.79
N PHE A 137 -3.28 0.36 -5.41
CA PHE A 137 -2.93 -0.36 -6.63
C PHE A 137 -2.66 0.55 -7.84
N PHE A 138 -3.04 1.83 -7.81
CA PHE A 138 -2.85 2.75 -8.94
C PHE A 138 -1.38 3.03 -9.27
N VAL A 139 -0.45 2.80 -8.33
CA VAL A 139 0.99 3.00 -8.54
C VAL A 139 1.62 1.99 -9.52
N ILE A 140 0.97 0.85 -9.79
CA ILE A 140 1.50 -0.19 -10.70
C ILE A 140 1.81 0.34 -12.10
N GLY A 141 0.92 1.16 -12.65
CA GLY A 141 1.06 1.71 -14.00
C GLY A 141 2.24 2.68 -14.09
N PRO A 142 2.28 3.74 -13.25
CA PRO A 142 3.40 4.67 -13.22
C PRO A 142 4.75 4.02 -12.92
N LEU A 143 4.81 3.06 -11.99
CA LEU A 143 6.06 2.33 -11.70
C LEU A 143 6.54 1.55 -12.93
N LEU A 144 5.66 0.77 -13.54
CA LEU A 144 6.00 0.00 -14.73
C LEU A 144 6.42 0.92 -15.89
N ALA A 145 5.72 2.03 -16.09
CA ALA A 145 6.04 3.00 -17.15
C ALA A 145 7.41 3.68 -16.94
N ARG A 146 7.77 3.97 -15.68
CA ARG A 146 9.03 4.67 -15.35
C ARG A 146 10.23 3.74 -15.27
N PHE A 147 10.07 2.56 -14.66
CA PHE A 147 11.18 1.66 -14.34
C PHE A 147 11.22 0.40 -15.21
N GLY A 148 10.17 0.12 -15.99
CA GLY A 148 10.04 -1.12 -16.74
C GLY A 148 9.67 -2.34 -15.88
N GLU A 149 9.56 -2.15 -14.57
CA GLU A 149 9.23 -3.18 -13.58
C GLU A 149 8.38 -2.59 -12.45
N ALA A 150 7.50 -3.41 -11.86
CA ALA A 150 6.73 -3.07 -10.67
C ALA A 150 6.36 -4.35 -9.90
N VAL A 151 6.57 -4.35 -8.58
CA VAL A 151 6.13 -5.43 -7.69
C VAL A 151 5.11 -4.84 -6.73
N VAL A 152 3.89 -5.35 -6.72
CA VAL A 152 2.81 -4.73 -5.93
C VAL A 152 1.92 -5.81 -5.35
N ALA A 153 1.60 -5.66 -4.06
CA ALA A 153 0.66 -6.54 -3.39
C ALA A 153 -0.73 -6.45 -4.04
N LEU A 154 -1.38 -7.60 -4.21
CA LEU A 154 -2.77 -7.63 -4.66
C LEU A 154 -3.66 -6.99 -3.58
N PRO A 155 -4.64 -6.15 -3.97
CA PRO A 155 -5.59 -5.61 -3.01
C PRO A 155 -6.39 -6.78 -2.40
N GLY A 156 -6.54 -6.76 -1.08
CA GLY A 156 -7.26 -7.78 -0.34
C GLY A 156 -8.78 -7.78 -0.59
N GLY A 157 -9.49 -8.57 0.20
CA GLY A 157 -10.96 -8.59 0.22
C GLY A 157 -11.54 -7.20 0.55
N CYS A 158 -12.72 -6.91 0.00
CA CYS A 158 -13.44 -5.67 0.26
C CYS A 158 -14.82 -6.01 0.79
N ASP A 159 -15.23 -5.39 1.90
CA ASP A 159 -16.53 -5.64 2.55
C ASP A 159 -17.73 -5.31 1.66
N ILE A 160 -17.51 -4.47 0.64
CA ILE A 160 -18.52 -4.06 -0.35
C ILE A 160 -18.76 -5.16 -1.41
N GLY A 161 -17.89 -6.16 -1.47
CA GLY A 161 -17.98 -7.30 -2.39
C GLY A 161 -16.70 -7.54 -3.18
N THR A 162 -16.74 -8.55 -4.05
CA THR A 162 -15.59 -8.92 -4.88
C THR A 162 -15.28 -7.83 -5.87
N ARG A 163 -14.05 -7.34 -5.83
CA ARG A 163 -13.55 -6.35 -6.78
C ARG A 163 -12.21 -6.89 -7.31
N PRO A 164 -12.22 -7.69 -8.40
CA PRO A 164 -11.00 -8.26 -8.96
C PRO A 164 -10.13 -7.17 -9.64
N VAL A 165 -8.89 -7.54 -9.95
CA VAL A 165 -7.93 -6.70 -10.72
C VAL A 165 -7.63 -7.29 -12.09
N ASP A 166 -8.48 -8.20 -12.58
CA ASP A 166 -8.33 -8.91 -13.87
C ASP A 166 -8.21 -7.94 -15.06
N LEU A 167 -8.93 -6.82 -15.02
CA LEU A 167 -8.85 -5.78 -16.06
C LEU A 167 -7.49 -5.09 -16.08
N TYR A 168 -6.87 -4.87 -14.92
CA TYR A 168 -5.50 -4.33 -14.86
C TYR A 168 -4.52 -5.33 -15.46
N ILE A 169 -4.61 -6.60 -15.07
CA ILE A 169 -3.72 -7.65 -15.57
C ILE A 169 -3.84 -7.77 -17.10
N ARG A 170 -5.07 -7.82 -17.62
CA ARG A 170 -5.33 -7.88 -19.06
C ARG A 170 -4.79 -6.64 -19.78
N GLY A 171 -5.04 -5.45 -19.24
CA GLY A 171 -4.54 -4.20 -19.81
C GLY A 171 -3.02 -4.14 -19.87
N LEU A 172 -2.33 -4.48 -18.78
CA LEU A 172 -0.88 -4.49 -18.72
C LEU A 172 -0.27 -5.51 -19.70
N ARG A 173 -0.84 -6.73 -19.78
CA ARG A 173 -0.41 -7.73 -20.77
C ARG A 173 -0.64 -7.28 -22.21
N ALA A 174 -1.75 -6.60 -22.48
CA ALA A 174 -2.03 -6.05 -23.81
C ALA A 174 -1.04 -4.93 -24.21
N LEU A 175 -0.43 -4.26 -23.22
CA LEU A 175 0.64 -3.28 -23.42
C LEU A 175 2.05 -3.92 -23.49
N GLY A 176 2.14 -5.26 -23.47
CA GLY A 176 3.41 -6.00 -23.59
C GLY A 176 4.08 -6.36 -22.26
N ALA A 177 3.44 -6.07 -21.12
CA ALA A 177 4.00 -6.45 -19.82
C ALA A 177 3.86 -7.95 -19.55
N ILE A 178 4.90 -8.56 -19.00
CA ILE A 178 4.82 -9.90 -18.42
C ILE A 178 4.26 -9.74 -17.01
N VAL A 179 3.15 -10.42 -16.70
CA VAL A 179 2.49 -10.32 -15.39
C VAL A 179 2.39 -11.71 -14.78
N GLU A 180 3.08 -11.88 -13.65
CA GLU A 180 3.09 -13.08 -12.82
C GLU A 180 2.33 -12.81 -11.51
N LEU A 181 1.60 -13.81 -11.03
CA LEU A 181 0.88 -13.75 -9.76
C LEU A 181 1.52 -14.77 -8.82
N GLY A 182 2.07 -14.30 -7.71
CA GLY A 182 2.67 -15.10 -6.64
C GLY A 182 1.70 -15.49 -5.54
#